data_AF-A0A1F4DF15-F1
#
_entry.id   AF-A0A1F4DF15-F1
#
_cell.length_a   1.000
_cell.length_b   1.000
_cell.length_c   1.000
_cell.angle_alpha   90.00
_cell.angle_beta   90.00
_cell.angle_gamma   90.00
#
_symmetry.space_group_name_H-M   'P 1'
#
loop_
_entity.id
_entity.type
_entity.pdbx_description
1 polymer ?
#
loop_
_entity_poly.entity_id
_entity_poly.type
_entity_poly.pdbx_seq_one_letter_code
_entity_poly.pdbx_strand_id
1 'polypeptide(L)'
;MPLKTVSGKHTDPRKGRGAGINPEGRFENVKREAYDDGWNTPPDEELPSLKTHVTEERVKSIITRNDSPDIPGARMARRPRAP
;
A
#
# COMPACT_ATOMS: atom_id res chain seq x y z
N MET A 1 -28.24 -23.28 1.11
CA MET A 1 -28.22 -22.04 0.31
C MET A 1 -26.76 -21.67 0.05
N PRO A 2 -26.35 -21.36 -1.19
CA PRO A 2 -24.98 -20.96 -1.46
C PRO A 2 -24.69 -19.61 -0.78
N LEU A 3 -23.66 -19.59 0.07
CA LEU A 3 -23.21 -18.37 0.75
C LEU A 3 -22.66 -17.42 -0.32
N LYS A 4 -23.19 -16.20 -0.37
CA LYS A 4 -22.73 -15.17 -1.30
C LYS A 4 -21.31 -14.77 -0.90
N THR A 5 -20.34 -15.20 -1.67
CA THR A 5 -18.98 -14.66 -1.61
C THR A 5 -18.99 -13.31 -2.34
N VAL A 6 -18.43 -12.26 -1.73
CA VAL A 6 -18.34 -10.91 -2.32
C VAL A 6 -17.72 -10.93 -3.74
N SER A 7 -16.89 -11.92 -4.04
CA SER A 7 -16.20 -12.08 -5.35
C SER A 7 -16.94 -12.94 -6.38
N GLY A 8 -18.11 -13.52 -6.07
CA GLY A 8 -18.84 -14.43 -6.98
C GLY A 8 -18.13 -15.74 -7.38
N LYS A 9 -16.84 -15.91 -7.04
CA LYS A 9 -16.06 -17.13 -7.25
C LYS A 9 -16.21 -18.07 -6.06
N HIS A 10 -16.47 -19.35 -6.34
CA HIS A 10 -16.35 -20.44 -5.37
C HIS A 10 -15.00 -20.33 -4.65
N THR A 11 -15.02 -20.47 -3.33
CA THR A 11 -13.84 -20.26 -2.50
C THR A 11 -12.85 -21.39 -2.72
N ASP A 12 -11.94 -21.21 -3.68
CA ASP A 12 -10.72 -22.01 -3.65
C ASP A 12 -9.99 -21.66 -2.35
N PRO A 13 -9.62 -22.65 -1.52
CA PRO A 13 -8.95 -22.39 -0.26
C PRO A 13 -7.64 -21.63 -0.53
N ARG A 14 -7.65 -20.32 -0.25
CA ARG A 14 -6.44 -19.49 -0.36
C ARG A 14 -5.43 -20.00 0.66
N LYS A 15 -4.24 -20.40 0.19
CA LYS A 15 -3.12 -20.80 1.05
C LYS A 15 -2.65 -19.57 1.86
N GLY A 16 -3.06 -19.48 3.13
CA GLY A 16 -2.75 -18.35 4.01
C GLY A 16 -3.54 -18.38 5.32
N ARG A 17 -3.28 -17.41 6.21
CA ARG A 17 -4.02 -17.22 7.47
C ARG A 17 -5.13 -16.19 7.24
N GLY A 18 -6.30 -16.64 6.81
CA GLY A 18 -7.47 -15.77 6.60
C GLY A 18 -8.77 -16.57 6.54
N ALA A 19 -9.90 -15.92 6.76
CA ALA A 19 -11.21 -16.54 6.62
C ALA A 19 -11.49 -16.87 5.14
N GLY A 20 -11.84 -18.13 4.84
CA GLY A 20 -12.11 -18.58 3.48
C GLY A 20 -13.41 -18.01 2.90
N ILE A 21 -14.38 -17.69 3.76
CA ILE A 21 -15.68 -17.10 3.41
C ILE A 21 -15.95 -15.87 4.28
N ASN A 22 -16.73 -14.93 3.75
CA ASN A 22 -17.24 -13.77 4.49
C ASN A 22 -18.73 -13.61 4.21
N PRO A 23 -19.62 -14.32 4.94
CA PRO A 23 -21.06 -14.20 4.77
C PRO A 23 -21.58 -12.86 5.33
N GLU A 24 -22.61 -12.29 4.69
CA GLU A 24 -23.26 -11.08 5.18
C GLU A 24 -23.92 -11.32 6.56
N GLY A 25 -23.75 -10.36 7.46
CA GLY A 25 -24.38 -10.39 8.78
C GLY A 25 -25.90 -10.15 8.68
N ARG A 26 -26.67 -10.87 9.51
CA ARG A 26 -28.15 -10.82 9.53
C ARG A 26 -28.75 -9.42 9.73
N PHE A 27 -28.00 -8.53 10.38
CA PHE A 27 -28.45 -7.18 10.74
C PHE A 27 -27.62 -6.09 10.04
N GLU A 28 -26.97 -6.40 8.93
CA GLU A 28 -26.26 -5.38 8.15
C GLU A 28 -27.26 -4.45 7.45
N ASN A 29 -27.24 -3.17 7.80
CA ASN A 29 -28.06 -2.14 7.16
C ASN A 29 -27.52 -1.71 5.78
N VAL A 30 -26.30 -2.12 5.44
CA VAL A 30 -25.59 -1.72 4.22
C VAL A 30 -25.16 -2.98 3.49
N LYS A 31 -25.49 -3.04 2.19
CA LYS A 31 -25.05 -4.11 1.30
C LYS A 31 -23.74 -3.72 0.63
N ARG A 32 -22.83 -4.67 0.45
CA ARG A 32 -21.58 -4.48 -0.30
C ARG A 32 -21.63 -5.28 -1.59
N GLU A 33 -21.26 -4.66 -2.70
CA GLU A 33 -21.18 -5.30 -4.00
C GLU A 33 -19.74 -5.17 -4.51
N ALA A 34 -19.19 -6.25 -5.08
CA ALA A 34 -17.91 -6.16 -5.75
C ALA A 34 -18.08 -5.31 -7.01
N TYR A 35 -17.23 -4.31 -7.13
CA TYR A 35 -17.16 -3.43 -8.28
C TYR A 35 -15.73 -3.47 -8.82
N ASP A 36 -15.61 -3.51 -10.14
CA ASP A 36 -14.31 -3.38 -10.80
C ASP A 36 -13.98 -1.89 -10.95
N ASP A 37 -13.04 -1.42 -10.12
CA ASP A 37 -12.55 -0.05 -10.13
C ASP A 37 -11.50 0.20 -11.22
N GLY A 38 -11.18 -0.82 -12.02
CA GLY A 38 -10.19 -0.76 -13.09
C GLY A 38 -8.75 -0.79 -12.60
N TRP A 39 -8.48 -0.92 -11.29
CA TRP A 39 -7.12 -0.98 -10.76
C TRP A 39 -6.40 -2.28 -11.16
N ASN A 40 -7.17 -3.37 -11.29
CA ASN A 40 -6.65 -4.66 -11.73
C ASN A 40 -6.65 -4.81 -13.25
N THR A 41 -7.13 -3.80 -13.99
CA THR A 41 -6.98 -3.77 -15.45
C THR A 41 -5.49 -3.59 -15.75
N PRO A 42 -4.84 -4.57 -16.40
CA PRO A 42 -3.48 -4.35 -16.87
C PRO A 42 -3.49 -3.12 -17.79
N PRO A 43 -2.50 -2.22 -17.71
CA PRO A 43 -2.42 -1.11 -18.64
C PRO A 43 -2.46 -1.65 -20.08
N ASP A 44 -3.16 -0.96 -20.98
CA ASP A 44 -3.29 -1.36 -22.40
C ASP A 44 -1.92 -1.52 -23.09
N GLU A 45 -0.88 -0.90 -22.51
CA GLU A 45 0.50 -0.98 -22.93
C GLU A 45 1.33 -1.72 -21.88
N GLU A 46 2.16 -2.68 -22.32
CA GLU A 46 3.22 -3.24 -21.49
C GLU A 46 4.20 -2.13 -21.10
N LEU A 47 4.01 -1.57 -19.90
CA LEU A 47 4.93 -0.58 -19.37
C LEU A 47 6.33 -1.20 -19.27
N PRO A 48 7.38 -0.50 -19.73
CA PRO A 48 8.74 -1.00 -19.60
C PRO A 48 9.07 -1.17 -18.11
N SER A 49 9.88 -2.19 -17.80
CA SER A 49 10.36 -2.42 -16.44
C SER A 49 11.00 -1.15 -15.89
N LEU A 50 10.58 -0.72 -14.69
CA LEU A 50 11.18 0.41 -14.00
C LEU A 50 12.69 0.18 -13.84
N LYS A 51 13.50 1.09 -14.37
CA LYS A 51 14.96 1.02 -14.25
C LYS A 51 15.37 1.53 -12.88
N THR A 52 15.96 0.66 -12.06
CA THR A 52 16.62 1.07 -10.83
C THR A 52 17.86 1.90 -11.17
N HIS A 53 17.94 3.12 -10.65
CA HIS A 53 19.13 3.96 -10.75
C HIS A 53 19.87 3.91 -9.41
N VAL A 54 21.12 3.46 -9.44
CA VAL A 54 22.00 3.47 -8.28
C VAL A 54 22.97 4.62 -8.44
N THR A 55 22.89 5.60 -7.54
CA THR A 55 23.81 6.74 -7.50
C THR A 55 24.78 6.54 -6.34
N GLU A 56 26.07 6.48 -6.63
CA GLU A 56 27.11 6.45 -5.61
C GLU A 56 27.39 7.87 -5.10
N GLU A 57 26.86 8.21 -3.92
CA GLU A 57 27.10 9.51 -3.29
C GLU A 57 28.22 9.45 -2.25
N ARG A 58 29.23 10.32 -2.38
CA ARG A 58 30.25 10.52 -1.34
C ARG A 58 29.79 11.60 -0.36
N VAL A 59 28.86 11.25 0.52
CA VAL A 59 28.33 12.18 1.51
C VAL A 59 29.22 12.27 2.76
N LYS A 60 29.36 13.48 3.31
CA LYS A 60 30.03 13.71 4.60
C LYS A 60 29.17 13.30 5.82
N SER A 61 27.86 13.17 5.63
CA SER A 61 26.88 12.84 6.68
C SER A 61 25.72 12.04 6.08
N ILE A 62 25.28 10.98 6.77
CA ILE A 62 24.13 10.15 6.37
C ILE A 62 22.78 10.81 6.68
N ILE A 63 22.76 11.81 7.56
CA ILE A 63 21.53 12.53 7.93
C ILE A 63 21.44 13.83 7.14
N THR A 64 20.42 13.93 6.28
CA THR A 64 20.01 15.16 5.59
C THR A 64 19.02 15.94 6.46
N ARG A 65 19.13 17.27 6.53
CA ARG A 65 18.25 18.12 7.35
C ARG A 65 17.33 18.93 6.43
N ASN A 66 16.04 18.96 6.74
CA ASN A 66 15.06 19.80 6.05
C ASN A 66 14.51 20.84 7.06
N ASP A 67 14.69 22.13 6.75
CA ASP A 67 14.26 23.25 7.62
C ASP A 67 12.93 23.88 7.13
N SER A 68 12.16 23.20 6.27
CA SER A 68 10.87 23.70 5.78
C SER A 68 9.86 23.93 6.92
N PRO A 69 9.19 25.09 6.95
CA PRO A 69 8.21 25.44 7.98
C PRO A 69 6.88 24.65 7.85
N ASP A 70 6.64 24.00 6.72
CA ASP A 70 5.36 23.35 6.38
C ASP A 70 5.27 21.89 6.84
N ILE A 71 6.33 21.36 7.45
CA ILE A 71 6.39 19.98 7.93
C ILE A 71 6.59 19.98 9.46
N PRO A 72 5.51 20.00 10.25
CA PRO A 72 5.59 19.90 11.70
C PRO A 72 6.23 18.56 12.10
N GLY A 73 7.39 18.61 12.76
CA GLY A 73 8.08 17.41 13.29
C GLY A 73 9.37 16.99 12.58
N ALA A 74 9.77 17.64 11.47
CA ALA A 74 11.02 17.29 10.74
C ALA A 74 12.31 17.89 11.33
N ARG A 75 12.35 18.27 12.63
CA ARG A 75 13.57 18.79 13.26
C ARG A 75 14.54 17.64 13.58
N MET A 76 15.26 17.17 12.56
CA MET A 76 16.32 16.18 12.75
C MET A 76 17.44 16.78 13.62
N ALA A 77 17.80 16.06 14.70
CA ALA A 77 18.61 16.52 15.83
C ALA A 77 19.91 17.23 15.40
N ARG A 78 20.14 18.47 15.86
CA ARG A 78 21.40 19.22 15.66
C ARG A 78 22.51 18.51 16.44
N ARG A 79 23.55 18.00 15.76
CA ARG A 79 24.81 17.70 16.46
C ARG A 79 25.45 19.05 16.81
N PRO A 80 25.81 19.32 18.07
CA PRO A 80 26.58 20.52 18.38
C PRO A 80 27.94 20.42 17.66
N ARG A 81 28.35 21.52 17.03
CA ARG A 81 29.70 21.67 16.47
C ARG A 81 30.65 21.76 17.68
N ALA A 82 31.57 20.80 17.79
CA ALA A 82 32.67 20.91 18.76
C ALA A 82 33.55 22.13 18.41
N PRO A 83 34.17 22.79 19.40
CA PRO A 83 34.95 24.02 19.20
C PRO A 83 36.10 23.84 18.22
#